data_AF-A0A0F0H546-F1
#
_entry.id   AF-A0A0F0H546-F1
#
_cell.length_a   1.000
_cell.length_b   1.000
_cell.length_c   1.000
_cell.angle_alpha   90.00
_cell.angle_beta   90.00
_cell.angle_gamma   90.00
#
_symmetry.space_group_name_H-M   'P 1'
#
loop_
_entity.id
_entity.type
_entity.pdbx_description
1 polymer ?
#
loop_
_entity_poly.entity_id
_entity_poly.type
_entity_poly.pdbx_seq_one_letter_code
_entity_poly.pdbx_strand_id
1 'polypeptide(L)'
;MRTRLLAAVLAGSVALTACGSAEDTPLTDAQGQWVDAFCNGVLPGMEAGFELRKQDAANPAAVKAAYLRLVTANATAFGAAEKKLTELGTPEKDLQQVHERLLKFVQQSAKSYQDAQAPVEKLEPNAQFWDEAEKILAEKNQVSSPEDLRATFQDLQKRPKYADALNKSQPCAEIKSKGQGLVTG
;
A
#
# COMPACT_ATOMS: atom_id res chain seq x y z
N MET A 1 32.29 -70.58 -15.33
CA MET A 1 32.38 -69.56 -14.26
C MET A 1 30.99 -69.03 -13.96
N ARG A 2 30.60 -69.04 -12.67
CA ARG A 2 29.64 -68.20 -11.93
C ARG A 2 28.21 -67.96 -12.47
N THR A 3 27.17 -68.54 -11.83
CA THR A 3 26.24 -67.96 -10.81
C THR A 3 25.24 -66.93 -11.42
N ARG A 4 23.97 -67.27 -11.70
CA ARG A 4 22.75 -67.33 -10.83
C ARG A 4 21.99 -65.99 -10.66
N LEU A 5 20.66 -66.10 -10.81
CA LEU A 5 19.54 -65.45 -10.07
C LEU A 5 19.23 -63.96 -10.37
N LEU A 6 18.06 -63.66 -10.95
CA LEU A 6 16.75 -63.38 -10.30
C LEU A 6 16.75 -62.11 -9.44
N ALA A 7 15.99 -61.07 -9.85
CA ALA A 7 15.04 -60.33 -9.01
C ALA A 7 14.43 -59.14 -9.76
N ALA A 8 13.09 -59.09 -9.75
CA ALA A 8 12.29 -57.93 -10.10
C ALA A 8 12.55 -56.77 -9.12
N VAL A 9 12.56 -55.54 -9.62
CA VAL A 9 12.30 -54.36 -8.79
C VAL A 9 11.29 -53.48 -9.52
N LEU A 10 10.09 -53.46 -8.93
CA LEU A 10 9.07 -52.44 -9.09
C LEU A 10 9.69 -51.07 -8.82
N ALA A 11 9.99 -50.30 -9.84
CA ALA A 11 10.19 -48.87 -9.68
C ALA A 11 8.81 -48.21 -9.70
N GLY A 12 8.15 -48.24 -8.55
CA GLY A 12 7.04 -47.34 -8.30
C GLY A 12 7.50 -45.92 -8.56
N SER A 13 6.77 -45.20 -9.41
CA SER A 13 6.88 -43.76 -9.51
C SER A 13 6.47 -43.21 -8.16
N VAL A 14 7.45 -43.04 -7.28
CA VAL A 14 7.34 -42.16 -6.12
C VAL A 14 6.94 -40.83 -6.71
N ALA A 15 5.64 -40.49 -6.58
CA ALA A 15 5.20 -39.13 -6.72
C ALA A 15 6.06 -38.36 -5.73
N LEU A 16 7.08 -37.67 -6.25
CA LEU A 16 7.76 -36.61 -5.56
C LEU A 16 6.66 -35.61 -5.23
N THR A 17 6.06 -35.77 -4.05
CA THR A 17 5.49 -34.65 -3.33
C THR A 17 6.64 -33.69 -3.20
N ALA A 18 6.76 -32.81 -4.18
CA ALA A 18 7.58 -31.62 -4.07
C ALA A 18 7.15 -31.02 -2.73
N CYS A 19 8.07 -31.00 -1.77
CA CYS A 19 8.00 -30.14 -0.62
C CYS A 19 8.06 -28.71 -1.18
N GLY A 20 6.96 -28.25 -1.78
CA GLY A 20 6.72 -26.85 -1.99
C GLY A 20 6.63 -26.27 -0.60
N SER A 21 7.64 -25.48 -0.25
CA SER A 21 7.63 -24.61 0.91
C SER A 21 6.30 -23.85 0.87
N ALA A 22 5.67 -23.55 2.01
CA ALA A 22 4.47 -22.70 2.02
C ALA A 22 4.70 -21.30 1.38
N GLU A 23 5.96 -20.97 1.11
CA GLU A 23 6.45 -19.80 0.37
C GLU A 23 6.30 -19.91 -1.16
N ASP A 24 6.21 -21.13 -1.70
CA ASP A 24 6.07 -21.43 -3.14
C ASP A 24 4.61 -21.48 -3.61
N THR A 25 3.65 -21.43 -2.68
CA THR A 25 2.22 -21.42 -3.02
C THR A 25 1.81 -20.03 -3.50
N PRO A 26 1.16 -19.90 -4.67
CA PRO A 26 0.57 -18.65 -5.11
C PRO A 26 -0.39 -18.07 -4.06
N LEU A 27 -0.53 -16.75 -4.06
CA LEU A 27 -1.54 -16.09 -3.22
C LEU A 27 -2.93 -16.57 -3.60
N THR A 28 -3.76 -16.74 -2.58
CA THR A 28 -5.21 -16.83 -2.78
C THR A 28 -5.78 -15.49 -3.24
N ASP A 29 -6.96 -15.51 -3.85
CA ASP A 29 -7.65 -14.29 -4.30
C ASP A 29 -7.84 -13.28 -3.16
N ALA A 30 -8.18 -13.74 -1.95
CA ALA A 30 -8.37 -12.88 -0.79
C ALA A 30 -7.06 -12.16 -0.40
N GLN A 31 -5.93 -12.85 -0.49
CA GLN A 31 -4.63 -12.27 -0.19
C GLN A 31 -4.16 -11.32 -1.30
N GLY A 32 -4.47 -11.62 -2.56
CA GLY A 32 -4.27 -10.68 -3.67
C GLY A 32 -5.09 -9.39 -3.48
N GLN A 33 -6.38 -9.53 -3.18
CA GLN A 33 -7.27 -8.40 -2.87
C GLN A 33 -6.79 -7.59 -1.66
N TRP A 34 -6.13 -8.23 -0.68
CA TRP A 34 -5.55 -7.54 0.47
C TRP A 34 -4.40 -6.62 0.05
N VAL A 35 -3.52 -7.10 -0.84
CA VAL A 35 -2.43 -6.30 -1.41
C VAL A 35 -2.99 -5.14 -2.25
N ASP A 36 -4.01 -5.41 -3.07
CA ASP A 36 -4.66 -4.39 -3.89
C ASP A 36 -5.37 -3.33 -3.04
N ALA A 37 -6.08 -3.73 -1.99
CA ALA A 37 -6.76 -2.80 -1.07
C ALA A 37 -5.77 -1.81 -0.46
N PHE A 38 -4.58 -2.29 -0.12
CA PHE A 38 -3.51 -1.44 0.38
C PHE A 38 -3.01 -0.45 -0.68
N CYS A 39 -2.60 -0.92 -1.86
CA CYS A 39 -2.04 -0.04 -2.88
C CYS A 39 -3.07 0.94 -3.45
N ASN A 40 -4.34 0.54 -3.56
CA ASN A 40 -5.44 1.44 -3.92
C ASN A 40 -5.72 2.50 -2.84
N GLY A 41 -5.36 2.24 -1.58
CA GLY A 41 -5.43 3.24 -0.51
C GLY A 41 -4.40 4.38 -0.68
N VAL A 42 -3.28 4.12 -1.36
CA VAL A 42 -2.17 5.07 -1.49
C VAL A 42 -2.16 5.78 -2.85
N LEU A 43 -2.44 5.06 -3.93
CA LEU A 43 -2.29 5.55 -5.30
C LEU A 43 -3.01 6.90 -5.56
N PRO A 44 -4.30 7.09 -5.20
CA PRO A 44 -5.01 8.34 -5.49
C PRO A 44 -4.37 9.57 -4.81
N GLY A 45 -3.89 9.40 -3.59
CA GLY A 45 -3.17 10.45 -2.85
C GLY A 45 -1.86 10.83 -3.53
N MET A 46 -1.11 9.83 -3.99
CA MET A 46 0.13 10.04 -4.72
C MET A 46 -0.12 10.81 -6.04
N GLU A 47 -1.16 10.43 -6.80
CA GLU A 47 -1.55 11.12 -8.04
C GLU A 47 -1.96 12.57 -7.80
N ALA A 48 -2.80 12.80 -6.80
CA ALA A 48 -3.17 14.17 -6.42
C ALA A 48 -1.96 14.99 -5.95
N GLY A 49 -0.98 14.36 -5.29
CA GLY A 49 0.28 15.00 -4.91
C GLY A 49 1.14 15.39 -6.10
N PHE A 50 1.16 14.57 -7.17
CA PHE A 50 1.79 14.97 -8.43
C PHE A 50 1.08 16.16 -9.08
N GLU A 51 -0.26 16.14 -9.12
CA GLU A 51 -1.02 17.28 -9.66
C GLU A 51 -0.78 18.55 -8.85
N LEU A 52 -0.66 18.46 -7.53
CA LEU A 52 -0.31 19.60 -6.68
C LEU A 52 1.06 20.18 -7.03
N ARG A 53 2.09 19.34 -7.21
CA ARG A 53 3.45 19.80 -7.57
C ARG A 53 3.54 20.46 -8.96
N LYS A 54 2.58 20.17 -9.86
CA LYS A 54 2.53 20.80 -11.19
C LYS A 54 1.96 22.21 -11.17
N GLN A 55 1.36 22.64 -10.05
CA GLN A 55 0.74 23.95 -9.98
C GLN A 55 1.80 25.05 -9.85
N ASP A 56 1.55 26.18 -10.52
CA ASP A 56 2.35 27.39 -10.34
C ASP A 56 2.07 27.99 -8.95
N ALA A 57 3.10 28.15 -8.13
CA ALA A 57 3.00 28.77 -6.82
C ALA A 57 2.53 30.23 -6.88
N ALA A 58 2.72 30.91 -8.02
CA ALA A 58 2.18 32.25 -8.26
C ALA A 58 0.67 32.25 -8.55
N ASN A 59 0.03 31.09 -8.64
CA ASN A 59 -1.43 30.92 -8.74
C ASN A 59 -2.00 30.22 -7.49
N PRO A 60 -2.18 30.94 -6.36
CA PRO A 60 -2.71 30.37 -5.12
C PRO A 60 -4.08 29.69 -5.26
N ALA A 61 -4.93 30.13 -6.19
CA ALA A 61 -6.23 29.49 -6.43
C ALA A 61 -6.07 28.08 -7.02
N ALA A 62 -5.14 27.91 -7.96
CA ALA A 62 -4.81 26.60 -8.51
C ALA A 62 -4.16 25.68 -7.46
N VAL A 63 -3.25 26.23 -6.64
CA VAL A 63 -2.64 25.50 -5.51
C VAL A 63 -3.72 25.04 -4.52
N LYS A 64 -4.64 25.93 -4.11
CA LYS A 64 -5.74 25.57 -3.21
C LYS A 64 -6.63 24.47 -3.78
N ALA A 65 -7.03 24.59 -5.04
CA ALA A 65 -7.86 23.58 -5.68
C ALA A 65 -7.16 22.21 -5.74
N ALA A 66 -5.86 22.18 -6.07
CA ALA A 66 -5.08 20.95 -6.12
C ALA A 66 -4.84 20.35 -4.71
N TYR A 67 -4.60 21.19 -3.70
CA TYR A 67 -4.40 20.74 -2.33
C TYR A 67 -5.70 20.14 -1.75
N LEU A 68 -6.85 20.77 -2.01
CA LEU A 68 -8.14 20.20 -1.63
C LEU A 68 -8.41 18.84 -2.30
N ARG A 69 -8.05 18.70 -3.58
CA ARG A 69 -8.10 17.38 -4.25
C ARG A 69 -7.21 16.35 -3.57
N LEU A 70 -6.00 16.73 -3.16
CA LEU A 70 -5.09 15.86 -2.40
C LEU A 70 -5.71 15.41 -1.08
N VAL A 71 -6.23 16.34 -0.29
CA VAL A 71 -6.86 16.04 1.00
C VAL A 71 -8.07 15.12 0.82
N THR A 72 -8.97 15.44 -0.12
CA THR A 72 -10.16 14.62 -0.40
C THR A 72 -9.81 13.25 -0.96
N ALA A 73 -8.83 13.16 -1.86
CA ALA A 73 -8.40 11.89 -2.44
C ALA A 73 -7.83 10.95 -1.37
N ASN A 74 -6.96 11.47 -0.50
CA ASN A 74 -6.41 10.69 0.61
C ASN A 74 -7.49 10.26 1.62
N ALA A 75 -8.36 11.18 2.05
CA ALA A 75 -9.46 10.87 2.96
C ALA A 75 -10.34 9.73 2.42
N THR A 76 -10.67 9.78 1.13
CA THR A 76 -11.52 8.79 0.46
C THR A 76 -10.80 7.46 0.29
N ALA A 77 -9.58 7.48 -0.25
CA ALA A 77 -8.82 6.27 -0.56
C ALA A 77 -8.44 5.49 0.70
N PHE A 78 -7.96 6.18 1.74
CA PHE A 78 -7.63 5.54 3.01
C PHE A 78 -8.88 5.00 3.73
N GLY A 79 -10.01 5.71 3.70
CA GLY A 79 -11.25 5.19 4.28
C GLY A 79 -11.78 3.96 3.54
N ALA A 80 -11.66 3.93 2.22
CA ALA A 80 -12.01 2.75 1.42
C ALA A 80 -11.07 1.57 1.72
N ALA A 81 -9.77 1.83 1.85
CA ALA A 81 -8.77 0.82 2.22
C ALA A 81 -9.02 0.28 3.63
N GLU A 82 -9.30 1.13 4.62
CA GLU A 82 -9.67 0.73 5.99
C GLU A 82 -10.84 -0.25 5.97
N LYS A 83 -11.93 0.12 5.29
CA LYS A 83 -13.11 -0.74 5.16
C LYS A 83 -12.76 -2.08 4.52
N LYS A 84 -12.07 -2.07 3.39
CA LYS A 84 -11.75 -3.28 2.64
C LYS A 84 -10.76 -4.19 3.39
N LEU A 85 -9.75 -3.63 4.04
CA LEU A 85 -8.79 -4.38 4.85
C LEU A 85 -9.48 -5.01 6.07
N THR A 86 -10.42 -4.30 6.71
CA THR A 86 -11.23 -4.84 7.80
C THR A 86 -12.09 -6.02 7.34
N GLU A 87 -12.74 -5.90 6.18
CA GLU A 87 -13.56 -6.96 5.60
C GLU A 87 -12.76 -8.21 5.23
N LEU A 88 -11.55 -8.04 4.68
CA LEU A 88 -10.68 -9.14 4.28
C LEU A 88 -9.98 -9.80 5.48
N GLY A 89 -9.73 -9.03 6.54
CA GLY A 89 -8.98 -9.46 7.71
C GLY A 89 -7.50 -9.68 7.41
N THR A 90 -6.83 -10.38 8.32
CA THR A 90 -5.40 -10.68 8.19
C THR A 90 -5.18 -11.69 7.05
N PRO A 91 -4.21 -11.45 6.15
CA PRO A 91 -4.04 -12.29 4.97
C PRO A 91 -3.39 -13.65 5.31
N GLU A 92 -2.57 -13.73 6.37
CA GLU A 92 -1.99 -14.96 6.94
C GLU A 92 -1.80 -14.80 8.45
N LYS A 93 -1.92 -15.87 9.23
CA LYS A 93 -1.85 -15.80 10.71
C LYS A 93 -0.60 -15.08 11.23
N ASP A 94 0.54 -15.30 10.59
CA ASP A 94 1.82 -14.71 10.97
C ASP A 94 2.04 -13.29 10.41
N LEU A 95 1.08 -12.76 9.63
CA LEU A 95 1.00 -11.39 9.17
C LEU A 95 0.03 -10.52 9.99
N GLN A 96 -0.46 -11.01 11.13
CA GLN A 96 -1.39 -10.26 11.98
C GLN A 96 -0.87 -8.87 12.37
N GLN A 97 0.38 -8.78 12.84
CA GLN A 97 0.98 -7.49 13.20
C GLN A 97 1.19 -6.56 11.99
N VAL A 98 1.44 -7.13 10.80
CA VAL A 98 1.54 -6.34 9.55
C VAL A 98 0.17 -5.77 9.20
N HIS A 99 -0.88 -6.58 9.32
CA HIS A 99 -2.25 -6.15 9.09
C HIS A 99 -2.71 -5.09 10.09
N GLU A 100 -2.47 -5.27 11.38
CA GLU A 100 -2.87 -4.32 12.41
C GLU A 100 -2.15 -2.96 12.25
N ARG A 101 -0.84 -2.96 11.97
CA ARG A 101 -0.08 -1.72 11.69
C ARG A 101 -0.61 -1.01 10.47
N LEU A 102 -0.88 -1.74 9.39
CA LEU A 102 -1.44 -1.16 8.17
C LEU A 102 -2.85 -0.59 8.40
N LEU A 103 -3.73 -1.35 9.06
CA LEU A 103 -5.09 -0.92 9.33
C LEU A 103 -5.10 0.35 10.19
N LYS A 104 -4.27 0.40 11.24
CA LYS A 104 -4.08 1.59 12.06
C LYS A 104 -3.59 2.79 11.23
N PHE A 105 -2.60 2.58 10.36
CA PHE A 105 -2.06 3.64 9.50
C PHE A 105 -3.15 4.22 8.58
N VAL A 106 -3.92 3.38 7.88
CA VAL A 106 -4.95 3.87 6.96
C VAL A 106 -6.10 4.55 7.71
N GLN A 107 -6.49 4.03 8.86
CA GLN A 107 -7.52 4.64 9.71
C GLN A 107 -7.10 6.03 10.21
N GLN A 108 -5.90 6.14 10.77
CA GLN A 108 -5.35 7.41 11.26
C GLN A 108 -5.19 8.41 10.12
N SER A 109 -4.68 7.96 8.97
CA SER A 109 -4.52 8.81 7.79
C SER A 109 -5.87 9.31 7.27
N ALA A 110 -6.84 8.42 7.09
CA ALA A 110 -8.19 8.78 6.65
C ALA A 110 -8.77 9.87 7.55
N LYS A 111 -8.69 9.67 8.86
CA LYS A 111 -9.21 10.63 9.84
C LYS A 111 -8.46 11.98 9.80
N SER A 112 -7.14 11.97 9.68
CA SER A 112 -6.36 13.21 9.55
C SER A 112 -6.76 14.05 8.35
N TYR A 113 -6.92 13.42 7.18
CA TYR A 113 -7.34 14.13 5.98
C TYR A 113 -8.81 14.58 6.05
N GLN A 114 -9.71 13.76 6.60
CA GLN A 114 -11.10 14.14 6.83
C GLN A 114 -11.21 15.37 7.75
N ASP A 115 -10.49 15.37 8.87
CA ASP A 115 -10.49 16.46 9.85
C ASP A 115 -9.84 17.74 9.30
N ALA A 116 -8.94 17.63 8.30
CA ALA A 116 -8.27 18.76 7.65
C ALA A 116 -9.09 19.40 6.52
N GLN A 117 -10.02 18.67 5.89
CA GLN A 117 -10.71 19.11 4.68
C GLN A 117 -11.46 20.43 4.84
N ALA A 118 -12.39 20.52 5.80
CA ALA A 118 -13.20 21.73 5.99
C ALA A 118 -12.38 22.94 6.48
N PRO A 119 -11.39 22.80 7.38
CA PRO A 119 -10.49 23.90 7.71
C PRO A 119 -9.67 24.41 6.51
N VAL A 120 -9.09 23.52 5.69
CA VAL A 120 -8.33 23.91 4.49
C VAL A 120 -9.23 24.61 3.46
N GLU A 121 -10.46 24.14 3.29
CA GLU A 121 -11.43 24.75 2.37
C GLU A 121 -11.73 26.21 2.71
N LYS A 122 -11.67 26.57 4.00
CA LYS A 122 -11.91 27.93 4.50
C LYS A 122 -10.72 28.87 4.34
N LEU A 123 -9.52 28.36 4.04
CA LEU A 123 -8.35 29.23 3.84
C LEU A 123 -8.49 30.07 2.58
N GLU A 124 -7.99 31.30 2.62
CA GLU A 124 -7.96 32.15 1.42
C GLU A 124 -6.90 31.66 0.43
N PRO A 125 -7.17 31.65 -0.89
CA PRO A 125 -6.16 31.33 -1.89
C PRO A 125 -5.20 32.52 -2.08
N ASN A 126 -4.27 32.69 -1.14
CA ASN A 126 -3.25 33.73 -1.16
C ASN A 126 -1.84 33.14 -1.00
N ALA A 127 -0.82 33.99 -0.90
CA ALA A 127 0.58 33.54 -0.78
C ALA A 127 0.88 32.72 0.48
N GLN A 128 0.04 32.81 1.52
CA GLN A 128 0.18 32.06 2.78
C GLN A 128 -0.59 30.74 2.78
N PHE A 129 -1.43 30.50 1.75
CA PHE A 129 -2.31 29.33 1.70
C PHE A 129 -1.56 28.02 1.96
N TRP A 130 -0.40 27.83 1.33
CA TRP A 130 0.38 26.59 1.45
C TRP A 130 0.79 26.32 2.90
N ASP A 131 1.43 27.30 3.54
CA ASP A 131 1.94 27.16 4.91
C ASP A 131 0.80 26.95 5.91
N GLU A 132 -0.33 27.66 5.72
CA GLU A 132 -1.51 27.50 6.54
C GLU A 132 -2.18 26.13 6.36
N ALA A 133 -2.25 25.62 5.13
CA ALA A 133 -2.83 24.32 4.81
C ALA A 133 -1.98 23.16 5.37
N GLU A 134 -0.66 23.25 5.24
CA GLU A 134 0.29 22.28 5.82
C GLU A 134 0.23 22.31 7.35
N LYS A 135 0.16 23.50 7.95
CA LYS A 135 -0.02 23.64 9.41
C LYS A 135 -1.32 22.97 9.88
N ILE A 136 -2.44 23.20 9.20
CA ILE A 136 -3.71 22.53 9.51
C ILE A 136 -3.52 21.01 9.44
N LEU A 137 -2.95 20.50 8.35
CA LEU A 137 -2.78 19.06 8.19
C LEU A 137 -1.88 18.47 9.29
N ALA A 138 -0.78 19.14 9.64
CA ALA A 138 0.11 18.75 10.72
C ALA A 138 -0.61 18.75 12.09
N GLU A 139 -1.44 19.75 12.38
CA GLU A 139 -2.23 19.82 13.62
C GLU A 139 -3.32 18.72 13.70
N LYS A 140 -3.83 18.26 12.55
CA LYS A 140 -4.81 17.17 12.45
C LYS A 140 -4.16 15.79 12.27
N ASN A 141 -2.84 15.74 12.13
CA ASN A 141 -2.14 14.48 11.91
C ASN A 141 -2.25 13.58 13.15
N GLN A 142 -2.83 12.41 12.96
CA GLN A 142 -3.05 11.39 13.96
C GLN A 142 -2.17 10.17 13.73
N VAL A 143 -1.38 10.16 12.65
CA VAL A 143 -0.42 9.10 12.36
C VAL A 143 0.68 9.16 13.40
N SER A 144 0.65 8.22 14.34
CA SER A 144 1.58 8.20 15.47
C SER A 144 2.97 7.66 15.12
N SER A 145 3.06 6.87 14.06
CA SER A 145 4.25 6.09 13.70
C SER A 145 4.37 5.91 12.18
N PRO A 146 4.74 6.97 11.44
CA PRO A 146 4.90 6.89 9.98
C PRO A 146 5.92 5.82 9.53
N GLU A 147 6.93 5.55 10.36
CA GLU A 147 7.94 4.50 10.18
C GLU A 147 7.34 3.08 10.13
N ASP A 148 6.20 2.85 10.75
CA ASP A 148 5.53 1.54 10.77
C ASP A 148 5.03 1.14 9.38
N LEU A 149 4.69 2.11 8.53
CA LEU A 149 4.32 1.82 7.14
C LEU A 149 5.53 1.27 6.37
N ARG A 150 6.72 1.87 6.56
CA ARG A 150 7.94 1.38 5.92
C ARG A 150 8.29 -0.02 6.41
N ALA A 151 8.19 -0.26 7.72
CA ALA A 151 8.42 -1.58 8.30
C ALA A 151 7.42 -2.62 7.75
N THR A 152 6.15 -2.25 7.58
CA THR A 152 5.09 -3.07 6.97
C THR A 152 5.50 -3.53 5.56
N PHE A 153 5.97 -2.61 4.71
CA PHE A 153 6.47 -2.98 3.37
C PHE A 153 7.69 -3.89 3.42
N GLN A 154 8.65 -3.61 4.29
CA GLN A 154 9.84 -4.43 4.42
C GLN A 154 9.51 -5.87 4.85
N ASP A 155 8.54 -6.04 5.73
CA ASP A 155 8.10 -7.36 6.19
C ASP A 155 7.35 -8.13 5.09
N LEU A 156 6.56 -7.44 4.26
CA LEU A 156 5.94 -8.06 3.07
C LEU A 156 6.97 -8.44 2.01
N GLN A 157 7.97 -7.60 1.76
CA GLN A 157 9.01 -7.86 0.75
C GLN A 157 9.94 -9.02 1.10
N LYS A 158 10.09 -9.36 2.38
CA LYS A 158 10.84 -10.56 2.82
C LYS A 158 10.17 -11.87 2.39
N ARG A 159 8.90 -11.83 1.96
CA ARG A 159 8.10 -13.00 1.57
C ARG A 159 7.95 -13.05 0.05
N PRO A 160 8.49 -14.07 -0.64
CA PRO A 160 8.50 -14.12 -2.11
C PRO A 160 7.13 -13.91 -2.75
N LYS A 161 6.09 -14.63 -2.29
CA LYS A 161 4.73 -14.49 -2.85
C LYS A 161 4.13 -13.08 -2.70
N TYR A 162 4.39 -12.37 -1.61
CA TYR A 162 3.90 -11.00 -1.40
C TYR A 162 4.74 -9.97 -2.15
N ALA A 163 6.05 -10.17 -2.23
CA ALA A 163 6.92 -9.37 -3.08
C ALA A 163 6.48 -9.47 -4.56
N ASP A 164 6.15 -10.68 -5.00
CA ASP A 164 5.59 -10.94 -6.34
C ASP A 164 4.24 -10.25 -6.55
N ALA A 165 3.31 -10.34 -5.60
CA ALA A 165 2.04 -9.63 -5.72
C ALA A 165 2.18 -8.12 -5.70
N LEU A 166 3.06 -7.56 -4.88
CA LEU A 166 3.36 -6.13 -4.91
C LEU A 166 3.91 -5.69 -6.28
N ASN A 167 4.66 -6.56 -6.98
CA ASN A 167 5.15 -6.25 -8.33
C ASN A 167 4.08 -6.46 -9.42
N LYS A 168 3.14 -7.40 -9.24
CA LYS A 168 2.09 -7.73 -10.22
C LYS A 168 0.82 -6.89 -10.06
N SER A 169 0.56 -6.38 -8.86
CA SER A 169 -0.56 -5.50 -8.58
C SER A 169 -0.39 -4.21 -9.36
N GLN A 170 -1.33 -3.94 -10.27
CA GLN A 170 -1.33 -2.73 -11.08
C GLN A 170 -1.18 -1.46 -10.23
N PRO A 171 -1.99 -1.23 -9.18
CA PRO A 171 -1.85 0.00 -8.39
C PRO A 171 -0.48 0.10 -7.71
N CYS A 172 0.09 -1.01 -7.22
CA CYS A 172 1.43 -1.00 -6.64
C CYS A 172 2.53 -0.73 -7.70
N ALA A 173 2.39 -1.28 -8.91
CA ALA A 173 3.31 -1.06 -10.01
C ALA A 173 3.28 0.41 -10.47
N GLU A 174 2.09 1.02 -10.52
CA GLU A 174 1.93 2.45 -10.79
C GLU A 174 2.58 3.32 -9.71
N ILE A 175 2.39 2.99 -8.43
CA ILE A 175 3.09 3.65 -7.31
C ILE A 175 4.60 3.60 -7.51
N LYS A 176 5.14 2.41 -7.79
CA LYS A 176 6.58 2.21 -8.00
C LYS A 176 7.11 3.03 -9.18
N SER A 177 6.40 2.96 -10.33
CA SER A 177 6.80 3.67 -11.54
C SER A 177 6.77 5.18 -11.35
N LYS A 178 5.73 5.74 -10.74
CA LYS A 178 5.60 7.19 -10.55
C LYS A 178 6.50 7.68 -9.41
N GLY A 179 6.65 6.90 -8.35
CA GLY A 179 7.52 7.22 -7.21
C GLY A 179 9.00 7.29 -7.56
N GLN A 180 9.48 6.50 -8.52
CA GLN A 180 10.86 6.61 -9.01
C GLN A 180 11.14 7.93 -9.72
N GLY A 181 10.13 8.52 -10.37
CA GLY A 181 10.23 9.85 -10.97
C GLY A 181 10.41 11.00 -9.97
N LEU A 182 10.20 10.77 -8.66
CA LEU A 182 10.39 11.78 -7.60
C LEU A 182 11.83 11.92 -7.12
N VAL A 183 12.69 10.93 -7.36
CA VAL A 183 14.10 10.95 -6.89
C VAL A 183 15.03 11.52 -7.95
N THR A 184 14.57 11.60 -9.21
CA THR A 184 15.36 12.04 -10.37
C THR A 184 14.94 13.38 -10.94
N GLY A 185 13.92 14.03 -10.36
CA GLY A 185 13.34 15.30 -10.84
C GLY A 185 13.77 16.49 -9.99
#